data_AF-A0A3S1K144-F1
#
_entry.id   AF-A0A3S1K144-F1
#
_cell.length_a   1.000
_cell.length_b   1.000
_cell.length_c   1.000
_cell.angle_alpha   90.00
_cell.angle_beta   90.00
_cell.angle_gamma   90.00
#
_symmetry.space_group_name_H-M   'P 1'
#
loop_
_entity.id
_entity.type
_entity.pdbx_description
1 polymer ?
#
loop_
_entity_poly.entity_id
_entity_poly.type
_entity_poly.pdbx_seq_one_letter_code
_entity_poly.pdbx_strand_id
1 'polypeptide(L)'
;MNGIRTIYHIARADLLERIRQYSFLVTLGITMLVAYFFVPPADAGFVTLYFDKYRGIYNSAWVGGAVALSTTLFLSLFGFYLVKNSILRDERTRVGQIIASTSVKKFHYLLGKALSNFAVLSIIVFFILIVALIMQVVRGEVMQVELWQLLSPFVFMALPVMAVVAALAVLFETRPVLQGGLGNVLYFFLYIIIGTSSSFSAFGTEIITSDMMNEVVSIHPDFTGSYSIGILVLEQPLELFEWQGVEWTAAIMQQRALYFILAFLVIMGATLLFRGFKEDSIKVKKESGSSQQVVRDPAVADLIDNDKGESFQSIQVADLTPVKVRKSFLALVFAEWRLMMSGASMVWFGITSILIILCILLPASSTSQGMIGPIAWIWPLMLWSGIGSREARHQTYDLVASTPRFVIRQLSAVWVSAVMLTCLTGSGMAIRFILEGNVEALAYWVAGVILIPSLALASGVLTKTNRTFEVLYMIIWYLGPFNKMPFLNFMGEVRTTEDSWVAGVGLNAWSMSFIYILIGIGALLLAYMSRKRWQAL
;
A
#
# COMPACT_ATOMS: atom_id res chain seq x y z
N MET A 1 -14.19 31.07 -18.49
CA MET A 1 -13.02 30.92 -17.58
C MET A 1 -11.82 30.47 -18.39
N ASN A 2 -10.66 31.11 -18.26
CA ASN A 2 -9.44 30.69 -18.95
C ASN A 2 -9.01 29.31 -18.40
N GLY A 3 -8.82 28.31 -19.27
CA GLY A 3 -8.56 26.92 -18.89
C GLY A 3 -7.34 26.76 -17.97
N ILE A 4 -6.31 27.59 -18.18
CA ILE A 4 -5.10 27.63 -17.36
C ILE A 4 -5.42 28.03 -15.91
N ARG A 5 -6.29 29.03 -15.71
CA ARG A 5 -6.71 29.44 -14.36
C ARG A 5 -7.47 28.32 -13.65
N THR A 6 -8.34 27.62 -14.37
CA THR A 6 -9.07 26.46 -13.81
C THR A 6 -8.12 25.37 -13.34
N ILE A 7 -7.15 24.97 -14.17
CA ILE A 7 -6.15 23.96 -13.82
C ILE A 7 -5.36 24.38 -12.58
N TYR A 8 -4.87 25.63 -12.56
CA TYR A 8 -4.10 26.16 -11.45
C TYR A 8 -4.87 26.15 -10.13
N HIS A 9 -6.13 26.59 -10.12
CA HIS A 9 -6.93 26.62 -8.90
C HIS A 9 -7.28 25.22 -8.38
N ILE A 10 -7.53 24.25 -9.28
CA ILE A 10 -7.75 22.85 -8.90
C ILE A 10 -6.47 22.27 -8.29
N ALA A 11 -5.32 22.46 -8.95
CA ALA A 11 -4.03 21.97 -8.46
C ALA A 11 -3.67 22.59 -7.11
N ARG A 12 -3.83 23.91 -6.97
CA ARG A 12 -3.52 24.65 -5.74
C ARG A 12 -4.42 24.23 -4.59
N ALA A 13 -5.73 24.08 -4.82
CA ALA A 13 -6.66 23.68 -3.77
C ALA A 13 -6.33 22.28 -3.23
N ASP A 14 -6.14 21.30 -4.12
CA ASP A 14 -5.78 19.94 -3.73
C ASP A 14 -4.41 19.88 -3.03
N LEU A 15 -3.41 20.63 -3.52
CA LEU A 15 -2.10 20.72 -2.90
C LEU A 15 -2.17 21.31 -1.48
N LEU A 16 -2.87 22.43 -1.31
CA LEU A 16 -3.04 23.08 0.00
C LEU A 16 -3.75 22.16 0.99
N GLU A 17 -4.75 21.41 0.54
CA GLU A 17 -5.45 20.45 1.37
C GLU A 17 -4.51 19.33 1.86
N ARG A 18 -3.61 18.84 1.00
CA ARG A 18 -2.65 17.78 1.35
C ARG A 18 -1.56 18.25 2.29
N ILE A 19 -0.89 19.38 1.99
CA ILE A 19 0.24 19.84 2.81
C ILE A 19 -0.19 20.27 4.22
N ARG A 20 -1.48 20.61 4.40
CA ARG A 20 -2.06 20.96 5.71
C ARG A 20 -2.50 19.75 6.51
N GLN A 21 -2.49 18.55 5.94
CA GLN A 21 -2.82 17.32 6.67
C GLN A 21 -1.64 16.84 7.50
N TYR A 22 -1.89 16.46 8.75
CA TYR A 22 -0.86 15.93 9.64
C TYR A 22 -0.17 14.68 9.05
N SER A 23 -0.91 13.86 8.30
CA SER A 23 -0.36 12.69 7.60
C SER A 23 0.72 13.06 6.59
N PHE A 24 0.64 14.22 5.94
CA PHE A 24 1.68 14.69 5.02
C PHE A 24 2.96 15.02 5.76
N LEU A 25 2.89 15.73 6.89
CA LEU A 25 4.06 16.04 7.73
C LEU A 25 4.73 14.77 8.25
N VAL A 26 3.95 13.80 8.73
CA VAL A 26 4.48 12.49 9.16
C VAL A 26 5.17 11.78 8.00
N THR A 27 4.56 11.77 6.82
CA THR A 27 5.15 11.12 5.64
C THR A 27 6.45 11.81 5.23
N LEU A 28 6.48 13.15 5.25
CA LEU A 28 7.68 13.93 4.96
C LEU A 28 8.82 13.60 5.92
N GLY A 29 8.54 13.55 7.24
CA GLY A 29 9.51 13.17 8.25
C GLY A 29 10.04 11.74 8.07
N ILE A 30 9.17 10.78 7.76
CA ILE A 30 9.58 9.41 7.45
C ILE A 30 10.47 9.38 6.20
N THR A 31 10.12 10.11 5.13
CA THR A 31 10.94 10.13 3.90
C THR A 31 12.32 10.77 4.13
N MET A 32 12.41 11.80 4.99
CA MET A 32 13.70 12.37 5.38
C MET A 32 14.54 11.37 6.18
N LEU A 33 13.90 10.63 7.10
CA LEU A 33 14.57 9.58 7.86
C LEU A 33 15.06 8.44 6.96
N VAL A 34 14.27 8.04 5.95
CA VAL A 34 14.71 7.05 4.96
C VAL A 34 15.88 7.59 4.13
N ALA A 35 15.83 8.86 3.72
CA ALA A 35 16.92 9.49 2.97
C ALA A 35 18.23 9.57 3.75
N TYR A 36 18.18 9.73 5.08
CA TYR A 36 19.36 9.62 5.94
C TYR A 36 20.08 8.27 5.78
N PHE A 37 19.32 7.17 5.67
CA PHE A 37 19.89 5.84 5.49
C PHE A 37 20.50 5.63 4.11
N PHE A 38 20.15 6.42 3.09
CA PHE A 38 20.73 6.30 1.75
C PHE A 38 22.21 6.68 1.69
N VAL A 39 22.71 7.44 2.66
CA VAL A 39 24.13 7.82 2.77
C VAL A 39 24.65 7.33 4.13
N PRO A 40 25.02 6.05 4.26
CA PRO A 40 25.51 5.50 5.53
C PRO A 40 26.82 6.15 5.98
N PRO A 41 27.13 6.13 7.29
CA PRO A 41 28.47 6.43 7.79
C PRO A 41 29.53 5.52 7.16
N ALA A 42 30.77 5.99 7.00
CA ALA A 42 31.86 5.18 6.44
C ALA A 42 32.23 3.97 7.31
N ASP A 43 31.97 4.05 8.62
CA ASP A 43 32.17 3.00 9.63
C ASP A 43 30.93 2.11 9.85
N ALA A 44 29.85 2.31 9.09
CA ALA A 44 28.66 1.49 9.21
C ALA A 44 28.89 0.09 8.62
N GLY A 45 28.35 -0.94 9.28
CA GLY A 45 28.37 -2.32 8.78
C GLY A 45 27.47 -2.58 7.57
N PHE A 46 26.96 -1.54 6.91
CA PHE A 46 26.11 -1.66 5.73
C PHE A 46 26.40 -0.55 4.70
N VAL A 47 26.13 -0.87 3.44
CA VAL A 47 26.26 0.04 2.29
C VAL A 47 24.96 0.05 1.49
N THR A 48 24.69 1.15 0.78
CA THR A 48 23.43 1.38 0.06
C THR A 48 23.52 1.22 -1.44
N LEU A 49 24.68 1.54 -2.01
CA LEU A 49 25.04 1.37 -3.40
C LEU A 49 26.51 0.98 -3.42
N TYR A 50 26.82 -0.17 -4.01
CA TYR A 50 28.19 -0.60 -4.24
C TYR A 50 28.30 -1.48 -5.48
N PHE A 51 29.51 -1.57 -5.98
CA PHE A 51 29.92 -2.34 -7.14
C PHE A 51 30.88 -3.42 -6.65
N ASP A 52 30.35 -4.58 -6.27
CA ASP A 52 31.08 -5.73 -5.70
C ASP A 52 31.80 -5.45 -4.36
N LYS A 53 32.92 -4.72 -4.38
CA LYS A 53 33.57 -4.21 -3.15
C LYS A 53 33.87 -2.71 -3.20
N TYR A 54 33.52 -2.07 -4.32
CA TYR A 54 33.83 -0.67 -4.58
C TYR A 54 32.67 0.24 -4.24
N ARG A 55 32.97 1.35 -3.57
CA ARG A 55 31.99 2.38 -3.20
C ARG A 55 32.60 3.75 -3.46
N GLY A 56 31.85 4.64 -4.10
CA GLY A 56 32.36 5.96 -4.44
C GLY A 56 32.54 6.85 -3.20
N ILE A 57 33.56 7.70 -3.24
CA ILE A 57 33.79 8.73 -2.23
C ILE A 57 32.55 9.64 -2.15
N TYR A 58 32.17 10.08 -0.95
CA TYR A 58 31.02 10.97 -0.71
C TYR A 58 31.29 12.42 -1.17
N ASN A 59 31.56 12.60 -2.46
CA ASN A 59 31.49 13.87 -3.17
C ASN A 59 30.06 14.16 -3.65
N SER A 60 29.84 15.33 -4.25
CA SER A 60 28.51 15.76 -4.71
C SER A 60 27.93 14.90 -5.81
N ALA A 61 28.75 14.43 -6.74
CA ALA A 61 28.33 13.50 -7.79
C ALA A 61 27.79 12.19 -7.18
N TRP A 62 28.59 11.48 -6.38
CA TRP A 62 28.19 10.20 -5.80
C TRP A 62 26.97 10.31 -4.90
N VAL A 63 26.95 11.28 -3.98
CA VAL A 63 25.80 11.48 -3.09
C VAL A 63 24.54 11.84 -3.89
N GLY A 64 24.65 12.74 -4.87
CA GLY A 64 23.54 13.11 -5.75
C GLY A 64 23.00 11.92 -6.53
N GLY A 65 23.90 11.14 -7.16
CA GLY A 65 23.56 9.97 -7.95
C GLY A 65 22.93 8.85 -7.11
N ALA A 66 23.59 8.44 -6.03
CA ALA A 66 23.13 7.36 -5.16
C ALA A 66 21.78 7.67 -4.49
N VAL A 67 21.62 8.90 -3.98
CA VAL A 67 20.37 9.32 -3.32
C VAL A 67 19.26 9.49 -4.35
N ALA A 68 19.52 10.06 -5.54
CA ALA A 68 18.50 10.20 -6.57
C ALA A 68 18.06 8.84 -7.16
N LEU A 69 18.99 7.89 -7.34
CA LEU A 69 18.67 6.52 -7.75
C LEU A 69 17.76 5.84 -6.73
N SER A 70 18.16 5.86 -5.46
CA SER A 70 17.38 5.30 -4.35
C SER A 70 16.00 5.96 -4.26
N THR A 71 15.95 7.29 -4.35
CA THR A 71 14.70 8.06 -4.34
C THR A 71 13.81 7.67 -5.51
N THR A 72 14.35 7.52 -6.72
CA THR A 72 13.57 7.15 -7.91
C THR A 72 12.95 5.76 -7.74
N LEU A 73 13.71 4.79 -7.22
CA LEU A 73 13.23 3.44 -6.97
C LEU A 73 12.16 3.39 -5.87
N PHE A 74 12.44 3.95 -4.68
CA PHE A 74 11.51 3.87 -3.55
C PHE A 74 10.30 4.81 -3.70
N LEU A 75 10.52 6.06 -4.13
CA LEU A 75 9.44 7.03 -4.25
C LEU A 75 8.54 6.76 -5.45
N SER A 76 8.99 6.04 -6.49
CA SER A 76 8.05 5.62 -7.54
C SER A 76 7.05 4.57 -7.02
N LEU A 77 7.47 3.67 -6.13
CA LEU A 77 6.57 2.74 -5.46
C LEU A 77 5.66 3.47 -4.45
N PHE A 78 6.26 4.11 -3.44
CA PHE A 78 5.53 4.72 -2.33
C PHE A 78 4.82 6.01 -2.72
N GLY A 79 5.29 6.72 -3.75
CA GLY A 79 4.73 7.98 -4.22
C GLY A 79 3.34 7.79 -4.82
N PHE A 80 3.11 6.74 -5.61
CA PHE A 80 1.75 6.32 -6.01
C PHE A 80 0.87 6.06 -4.77
N TYR A 81 1.48 5.33 -3.83
CA TYR A 81 1.12 5.12 -2.42
C TYR A 81 0.75 6.36 -1.60
N LEU A 82 1.11 7.55 -2.04
CA LEU A 82 0.97 8.77 -1.27
C LEU A 82 -0.04 9.68 -1.96
N VAL A 83 0.08 9.81 -3.28
CA VAL A 83 -0.72 10.75 -4.06
C VAL A 83 -2.05 10.18 -4.56
N LYS A 84 -2.24 8.85 -4.59
CA LYS A 84 -3.57 8.28 -4.88
C LYS A 84 -4.59 8.60 -3.76
N ASN A 85 -5.87 8.67 -4.15
CA ASN A 85 -7.10 9.10 -3.47
C ASN A 85 -7.46 10.60 -3.57
N SER A 86 -6.96 11.37 -4.54
CA SER A 86 -7.45 12.76 -4.71
C SER A 86 -8.89 12.81 -5.25
N ILE A 87 -9.20 11.98 -6.25
CA ILE A 87 -10.53 11.92 -6.87
C ILE A 87 -11.49 11.16 -5.95
N LEU A 88 -11.03 10.06 -5.36
CA LEU A 88 -11.84 9.29 -4.41
C LEU A 88 -12.22 10.13 -3.17
N ARG A 89 -11.34 11.06 -2.76
CA ARG A 89 -11.67 12.00 -1.69
C ARG A 89 -12.80 12.92 -2.09
N ASP A 90 -12.73 13.53 -3.28
CA ASP A 90 -13.79 14.41 -3.80
C ASP A 90 -15.13 13.66 -3.91
N GLU A 91 -15.11 12.37 -4.25
CA GLU A 91 -16.29 11.51 -4.27
C GLU A 91 -16.85 11.28 -2.85
N ARG A 92 -16.01 10.91 -1.88
CA ARG A 92 -16.42 10.64 -0.49
C ARG A 92 -16.91 11.88 0.26
N THR A 93 -16.30 13.04 0.02
CA THR A 93 -16.72 14.31 0.63
C THR A 93 -17.89 14.95 -0.10
N ARG A 94 -18.38 14.33 -1.19
CA ARG A 94 -19.42 14.86 -2.10
C ARG A 94 -19.06 16.17 -2.80
N VAL A 95 -17.83 16.67 -2.64
CA VAL A 95 -17.32 17.83 -3.38
C VAL A 95 -17.33 17.56 -4.89
N GLY A 96 -17.15 16.31 -5.30
CA GLY A 96 -17.28 15.87 -6.69
C GLY A 96 -18.63 16.20 -7.33
N GLN A 97 -19.72 16.20 -6.56
CA GLN A 97 -21.06 16.56 -7.05
C GLN A 97 -21.15 18.07 -7.35
N ILE A 98 -20.53 18.89 -6.50
CA ILE A 98 -20.41 20.34 -6.73
C ILE A 98 -19.59 20.58 -8.00
N ILE A 99 -18.45 19.90 -8.16
CA ILE A 99 -17.63 20.01 -9.38
C ILE A 99 -18.42 19.58 -10.62
N ALA A 100 -19.22 18.52 -10.54
CA ALA A 100 -20.06 18.05 -11.65
C ALA A 100 -21.16 19.05 -12.06
N SER A 101 -21.61 19.92 -11.15
CA SER A 101 -22.55 21.02 -11.47
C SER A 101 -21.88 22.27 -12.07
N THR A 102 -20.56 22.28 -12.22
CA THR A 102 -19.82 23.42 -12.82
C THR A 102 -19.43 23.16 -14.28
N SER A 103 -19.01 24.21 -15.00
CA SER A 103 -18.56 24.12 -16.40
C SER A 103 -17.12 23.59 -16.58
N VAL A 104 -16.55 22.94 -15.56
CA VAL A 104 -15.18 22.41 -15.60
C VAL A 104 -15.11 21.18 -16.51
N LYS A 105 -14.27 21.24 -17.56
CA LYS A 105 -14.05 20.06 -18.42
C LYS A 105 -13.20 19.00 -17.69
N LYS A 106 -13.50 17.72 -17.96
CA LYS A 106 -12.78 16.55 -17.40
C LYS A 106 -11.26 16.65 -17.50
N PHE A 107 -10.75 17.05 -18.68
CA PHE A 107 -9.31 17.20 -18.90
C PHE A 107 -8.67 18.21 -17.92
N HIS A 108 -9.28 19.40 -17.76
CA HIS A 108 -8.74 20.43 -16.85
C HIS A 108 -8.75 19.95 -15.39
N TYR A 109 -9.80 19.22 -14.99
CA TYR A 109 -9.88 18.63 -13.67
C TYR A 109 -8.78 17.59 -13.43
N LEU A 110 -8.64 16.61 -14.32
CA LEU A 110 -7.65 15.55 -14.18
C LEU A 110 -6.21 16.06 -14.28
N LEU A 111 -5.94 17.01 -15.20
CA LEU A 111 -4.63 17.66 -15.30
C LEU A 111 -4.31 18.46 -14.04
N GLY A 112 -5.28 19.17 -13.45
CA GLY A 112 -5.13 19.85 -12.17
C GLY A 112 -4.79 18.89 -11.03
N LYS A 113 -5.49 17.74 -10.94
CA LYS A 113 -5.18 16.70 -9.95
C LYS A 113 -3.80 16.07 -10.18
N ALA A 114 -3.41 15.83 -11.43
CA ALA A 114 -2.09 15.29 -11.76
C ALA A 114 -0.96 16.27 -11.39
N LEU A 115 -1.14 17.58 -11.66
CA LEU A 115 -0.18 18.61 -11.27
C LEU A 115 -0.08 18.77 -9.75
N SER A 116 -1.19 18.66 -9.01
CA SER A 116 -1.16 18.60 -7.54
C SER A 116 -0.35 17.40 -7.05
N ASN A 117 -0.64 16.21 -7.57
CA ASN A 117 0.09 14.98 -7.22
C ASN A 117 1.59 15.12 -7.53
N PHE A 118 1.94 15.67 -8.70
CA PHE A 118 3.33 15.92 -9.08
C PHE A 118 3.99 16.92 -8.13
N ALA A 119 3.32 18.03 -7.78
CA ALA A 119 3.85 19.02 -6.85
C ALA A 119 4.12 18.42 -5.46
N VAL A 120 3.24 17.55 -4.96
CA VAL A 120 3.43 16.83 -3.68
C VAL A 120 4.70 15.98 -3.71
N LEU A 121 4.90 15.19 -4.78
CA LEU A 121 6.10 14.35 -4.93
C LEU A 121 7.36 15.20 -5.10
N SER A 122 7.30 16.28 -5.87
CA SER A 122 8.40 17.22 -6.05
C SER A 122 8.83 17.90 -4.75
N ILE A 123 7.89 18.21 -3.85
CA ILE A 123 8.21 18.73 -2.51
C ILE A 123 8.99 17.68 -1.71
N ILE A 124 8.57 16.41 -1.74
CA ILE A 124 9.28 15.32 -1.05
C ILE A 124 10.70 15.16 -1.63
N VAL A 125 10.83 15.14 -2.97
CA VAL A 125 12.13 15.10 -3.66
C VAL A 125 13.03 16.27 -3.24
N PHE A 126 12.48 17.48 -3.14
CA PHE A 126 13.21 18.66 -2.71
C PHE A 126 13.75 18.51 -1.27
N PHE A 127 12.95 17.99 -0.35
CA PHE A 127 13.42 17.75 1.02
C PHE A 127 14.43 16.61 1.11
N ILE A 128 14.31 15.57 0.28
CA ILE A 128 15.34 14.52 0.19
C ILE A 128 16.66 15.09 -0.35
N LEU A 129 16.61 16.00 -1.33
CA LEU A 129 17.80 16.72 -1.82
C LEU A 129 18.46 17.54 -0.70
N ILE A 130 17.68 18.21 0.15
CA ILE A 130 18.22 18.92 1.33
C ILE A 130 18.92 17.94 2.28
N VAL A 131 18.31 16.78 2.54
CA VAL A 131 18.94 15.73 3.35
C VAL A 131 20.23 15.26 2.70
N ALA A 132 20.26 15.02 1.38
CA ALA A 132 21.47 14.62 0.65
C ALA A 132 22.61 15.65 0.81
N LEU A 133 22.30 16.94 0.68
CA LEU A 133 23.26 18.03 0.90
C LEU A 133 23.82 18.01 2.32
N ILE A 134 22.95 17.91 3.32
CA ILE A 134 23.36 17.83 4.73
C ILE A 134 24.24 16.58 4.94
N MET A 135 23.82 15.44 4.40
CA MET A 135 24.53 14.18 4.58
C MET A 135 25.91 14.19 3.96
N GLN A 136 26.11 14.80 2.79
CA GLN A 136 27.46 14.94 2.20
C GLN A 136 28.41 15.64 3.20
N VAL A 137 27.98 16.77 3.77
CA VAL A 137 28.78 17.56 4.72
C VAL A 137 28.98 16.81 6.04
N VAL A 138 27.95 16.13 6.54
CA VAL A 138 28.02 15.35 7.80
C VAL A 138 28.93 14.13 7.66
N ARG A 139 28.98 13.48 6.50
CA ARG A 139 29.88 12.35 6.26
C ARG A 139 31.32 12.79 6.09
N GLY A 140 31.56 14.00 5.58
CA GLY A 140 32.83 14.70 5.69
C GLY A 140 33.98 14.12 4.86
N GLU A 141 33.74 13.17 3.95
CA GLU A 141 34.78 12.68 3.03
C GLU A 141 35.21 13.78 2.05
N VAL A 142 34.25 14.52 1.48
CA VAL A 142 34.49 15.71 0.64
C VAL A 142 33.54 16.83 1.04
N MET A 143 34.10 17.89 1.63
CA MET A 143 33.34 19.06 2.12
C MET A 143 32.91 20.03 1.03
N GLN A 144 33.52 19.99 -0.16
CA GLN A 144 33.15 20.83 -1.29
C GLN A 144 31.82 20.37 -1.88
N VAL A 145 30.82 21.24 -1.85
CA VAL A 145 29.50 20.96 -2.41
C VAL A 145 29.39 21.57 -3.81
N GLU A 146 29.37 20.71 -4.82
CA GLU A 146 29.10 21.09 -6.20
C GLU A 146 27.61 20.92 -6.50
N LEU A 147 26.89 22.04 -6.40
CA LEU A 147 25.42 22.04 -6.42
C LEU A 147 24.83 21.39 -7.68
N TRP A 148 25.46 21.57 -8.84
CA TRP A 148 24.98 20.98 -10.09
C TRP A 148 25.15 19.46 -10.13
N GLN A 149 26.30 18.94 -9.68
CA GLN A 149 26.54 17.49 -9.60
C GLN A 149 25.57 16.83 -8.61
N LEU A 150 25.28 17.51 -7.50
CA LEU A 150 24.31 17.03 -6.51
C LEU A 150 22.85 17.07 -7.02
N LEU A 151 22.45 18.17 -7.66
CA LEU A 151 21.07 18.44 -8.07
C LEU A 151 20.64 17.71 -9.35
N SER A 152 21.53 17.62 -10.33
CA SER A 152 21.17 17.17 -11.69
C SER A 152 20.56 15.76 -11.76
N PRO A 153 20.98 14.76 -10.96
CA PRO A 153 20.30 13.47 -10.92
C PRO A 153 18.85 13.57 -10.45
N PHE A 154 18.51 14.43 -9.49
CA PHE A 154 17.12 14.62 -9.06
C PHE A 154 16.25 15.22 -10.16
N VAL A 155 16.79 16.20 -10.88
CA VAL A 155 16.08 16.91 -11.95
C VAL A 155 15.82 16.01 -13.15
N PHE A 156 16.83 15.24 -13.59
CA PHE A 156 16.74 14.44 -14.81
C PHE A 156 16.28 12.99 -14.58
N MET A 157 16.35 12.47 -13.36
CA MET A 157 15.91 11.09 -13.06
C MET A 157 14.65 11.07 -12.21
N ALA A 158 14.70 11.68 -11.02
CA ALA A 158 13.61 11.54 -10.05
C ALA A 158 12.33 12.27 -10.52
N LEU A 159 12.42 13.55 -10.88
CA LEU A 159 11.24 14.35 -11.24
C LEU A 159 10.47 13.80 -12.47
N PRO A 160 11.12 13.40 -13.58
CA PRO A 160 10.37 12.89 -14.74
C PRO A 160 9.61 11.60 -14.41
N VAL A 161 10.20 10.70 -13.61
CA VAL A 161 9.51 9.50 -13.11
C VAL A 161 8.35 9.89 -12.20
N MET A 162 8.53 10.86 -11.29
CA MET A 162 7.44 11.34 -10.42
C MET A 162 6.26 11.93 -11.20
N ALA A 163 6.50 12.54 -12.36
CA ALA A 163 5.43 13.02 -13.25
C ALA A 163 4.58 11.88 -13.79
N VAL A 164 5.22 10.78 -14.23
CA VAL A 164 4.51 9.58 -14.70
C VAL A 164 3.73 8.92 -13.55
N VAL A 165 4.35 8.78 -12.37
CA VAL A 165 3.69 8.24 -11.17
C VAL A 165 2.47 9.05 -10.77
N ALA A 166 2.57 10.38 -10.80
CA ALA A 166 1.46 11.29 -10.52
C ALA A 166 0.30 11.13 -11.52
N ALA A 167 0.62 10.97 -12.82
CA ALA A 167 -0.37 10.72 -13.87
C ALA A 167 -1.02 9.32 -13.75
N LEU A 168 -0.24 8.29 -13.43
CA LEU A 168 -0.74 6.93 -13.19
C LEU A 168 -1.70 6.88 -11.99
N ALA A 169 -1.39 7.60 -10.91
CA ALA A 169 -2.30 7.72 -9.77
C ALA A 169 -3.68 8.27 -10.19
N VAL A 170 -3.69 9.32 -11.02
CA VAL A 170 -4.93 9.88 -11.58
C VAL A 170 -5.65 8.87 -12.48
N LEU A 171 -4.92 8.20 -13.39
CA LEU A 171 -5.48 7.17 -14.27
C LEU A 171 -6.18 6.05 -13.48
N PHE A 172 -5.52 5.51 -12.46
CA PHE A 172 -6.04 4.43 -11.63
C PHE A 172 -7.27 4.88 -10.83
N GLU A 173 -7.44 6.17 -10.58
CA GLU A 173 -8.62 6.69 -9.93
C GLU A 173 -9.80 6.98 -10.88
N THR A 174 -9.63 6.86 -12.20
CA THR A 174 -10.73 7.14 -13.13
C THR A 174 -11.79 6.05 -13.23
N ARG A 175 -11.48 4.82 -12.79
CA ARG A 175 -12.36 3.65 -12.85
C ARG A 175 -12.58 3.06 -11.45
N PRO A 176 -13.84 2.78 -11.05
CA PRO A 176 -14.14 2.24 -9.72
C PRO A 176 -13.35 0.97 -9.35
N VAL A 177 -13.09 0.10 -10.34
CA VAL A 177 -12.33 -1.14 -10.15
C VAL A 177 -10.87 -0.88 -9.76
N LEU A 178 -10.24 0.17 -10.33
CA LEU A 178 -8.83 0.51 -10.08
C LEU A 178 -8.65 1.48 -8.90
N GLN A 179 -9.70 2.20 -8.50
CA GLN A 179 -9.71 3.06 -7.32
C GLN A 179 -9.46 2.26 -6.03
N GLY A 180 -9.98 1.03 -5.97
CA GLY A 180 -9.86 0.14 -4.81
C GLY A 180 -8.50 -0.56 -4.68
N GLY A 181 -8.48 -1.61 -3.86
CA GLY A 181 -7.27 -2.39 -3.58
C GLY A 181 -6.75 -3.19 -4.79
N LEU A 182 -7.61 -3.58 -5.73
CA LEU A 182 -7.15 -4.26 -6.96
C LEU A 182 -6.21 -3.37 -7.78
N GLY A 183 -6.47 -2.07 -7.87
CA GLY A 183 -5.54 -1.15 -8.50
C GLY A 183 -4.26 -0.94 -7.70
N ASN A 184 -4.28 -1.12 -6.37
CA ASN A 184 -3.06 -1.10 -5.56
C ASN A 184 -2.18 -2.31 -5.90
N VAL A 185 -2.78 -3.51 -5.95
CA VAL A 185 -2.08 -4.74 -6.33
C VAL A 185 -1.53 -4.67 -7.76
N LEU A 186 -2.35 -4.19 -8.71
CA LEU A 186 -1.92 -4.06 -10.10
C LEU A 186 -0.72 -3.11 -10.23
N TYR A 187 -0.72 -1.99 -9.51
CA TYR A 187 0.41 -1.06 -9.50
C TYR A 187 1.67 -1.69 -8.90
N PHE A 188 1.54 -2.45 -7.81
CA PHE A 188 2.66 -3.18 -7.20
C PHE A 188 3.33 -4.15 -8.19
N PHE A 189 2.53 -4.97 -8.88
CA PHE A 189 3.07 -5.88 -9.89
C PHE A 189 3.65 -5.14 -11.09
N LEU A 190 3.00 -4.06 -11.54
CA LEU A 190 3.54 -3.20 -12.60
C LEU A 190 4.92 -2.64 -12.21
N TYR A 191 5.06 -2.16 -10.97
CA TYR A 191 6.31 -1.65 -10.42
C TYR A 191 7.40 -2.73 -10.41
N ILE A 192 7.10 -3.95 -9.94
CA ILE A 192 8.08 -5.05 -9.93
C ILE A 192 8.49 -5.41 -11.35
N ILE A 193 7.54 -5.62 -12.26
CA ILE A 193 7.82 -5.98 -13.65
C ILE A 193 8.73 -4.94 -14.31
N ILE A 194 8.43 -3.65 -14.09
CA ILE A 194 9.25 -2.56 -14.59
C ILE A 194 10.63 -2.54 -13.93
N GLY A 195 10.72 -2.74 -12.61
CA GLY A 195 11.97 -2.68 -11.86
C GLY A 195 12.90 -3.86 -12.08
N THR A 196 12.39 -5.04 -12.43
CA THR A 196 13.18 -6.25 -12.68
C THR A 196 13.40 -6.53 -14.16
N SER A 197 12.75 -5.80 -15.06
CA SER A 197 12.92 -6.00 -16.51
C SER A 197 14.24 -5.42 -16.97
N SER A 198 15.14 -6.28 -17.44
CA SER A 198 16.40 -5.87 -18.08
C SER A 198 16.20 -5.25 -19.47
N SER A 199 15.02 -5.43 -20.08
CA SER A 199 14.72 -4.89 -21.42
C SER A 199 14.12 -3.49 -21.39
N PHE A 200 13.71 -2.98 -20.22
CA PHE A 200 13.00 -1.71 -20.12
C PHE A 200 13.46 -0.90 -18.90
N SER A 201 14.45 -0.03 -19.11
CA SER A 201 15.00 0.88 -18.09
C SER A 201 14.04 2.05 -17.79
N ALA A 202 12.83 1.75 -17.30
CA ALA A 202 11.79 2.76 -17.07
C ALA A 202 12.07 3.69 -15.88
N PHE A 203 12.93 3.27 -14.95
CA PHE A 203 13.44 4.15 -13.90
C PHE A 203 14.71 4.86 -14.32
N GLY A 204 15.32 4.43 -15.43
CA GLY A 204 16.51 5.06 -15.97
C GLY A 204 17.80 4.78 -15.22
N THR A 205 17.79 3.87 -14.26
CA THR A 205 18.89 3.58 -13.35
C THR A 205 20.19 3.27 -14.09
N GLU A 206 20.09 2.66 -15.26
CA GLU A 206 21.21 2.35 -16.15
C GLU A 206 22.06 3.58 -16.48
N ILE A 207 21.48 4.76 -16.70
CA ILE A 207 22.27 5.95 -17.12
C ILE A 207 23.36 6.30 -16.10
N ILE A 208 23.05 6.22 -14.81
CA ILE A 208 24.01 6.51 -13.75
C ILE A 208 24.86 5.27 -13.43
N THR A 209 24.21 4.10 -13.31
CA THR A 209 24.90 2.88 -12.90
C THR A 209 25.89 2.36 -13.94
N SER A 210 25.59 2.46 -15.24
CA SER A 210 26.54 2.09 -16.29
C SER A 210 27.74 3.02 -16.34
N ASP A 211 27.53 4.31 -16.10
CA ASP A 211 28.61 5.30 -16.06
C ASP A 211 29.55 5.05 -14.88
N MET A 212 28.98 4.84 -13.68
CA MET A 212 29.74 4.40 -12.50
C MET A 212 30.49 3.09 -12.74
N MET A 213 29.86 2.10 -13.39
CA MET A 213 30.53 0.84 -13.73
C MET A 213 31.71 1.05 -14.67
N ASN A 214 31.54 1.86 -15.72
CA ASN A 214 32.61 2.12 -16.67
C ASN A 214 33.83 2.77 -15.97
N GLU A 215 33.59 3.68 -15.02
CA GLU A 215 34.64 4.27 -14.20
C GLU A 215 35.37 3.19 -13.37
N VAL A 216 34.62 2.31 -12.69
CA VAL A 216 35.22 1.20 -11.91
C VAL A 216 36.02 0.26 -12.81
N VAL A 217 35.51 -0.13 -13.99
CA VAL A 217 36.21 -1.00 -14.95
C VAL A 217 37.50 -0.36 -15.44
N SER A 218 37.51 0.97 -15.63
CA SER A 218 38.70 1.70 -16.10
C SER A 218 39.86 1.66 -15.09
N ILE A 219 39.53 1.62 -13.79
CA ILE A 219 40.51 1.56 -12.69
C ILE A 219 40.83 0.08 -12.35
N HIS A 220 39.83 -0.79 -12.43
CA HIS A 220 39.89 -2.20 -12.03
C HIS A 220 39.32 -3.10 -13.14
N PRO A 221 40.16 -3.54 -14.11
CA PRO A 221 39.72 -4.38 -15.23
C PRO A 221 39.16 -5.76 -14.81
N ASP A 222 39.50 -6.23 -13.61
CA ASP A 222 39.03 -7.51 -13.05
C ASP A 222 37.59 -7.43 -12.50
N PHE A 223 36.95 -6.25 -12.52
CA PHE A 223 35.60 -6.05 -12.02
C PHE A 223 34.57 -6.79 -12.89
N THR A 224 33.72 -7.60 -12.23
CA THR A 224 32.76 -8.51 -12.87
C THR A 224 31.50 -7.83 -13.42
N GLY A 225 31.32 -6.52 -13.17
CA GLY A 225 30.17 -5.76 -13.68
C GLY A 225 28.91 -5.83 -12.80
N SER A 226 28.95 -6.47 -11.63
CA SER A 226 27.79 -6.56 -10.74
C SER A 226 27.65 -5.34 -9.83
N TYR A 227 26.43 -4.86 -9.65
CA TYR A 227 26.10 -3.81 -8.68
C TYR A 227 24.89 -4.21 -7.85
N SER A 228 24.77 -3.63 -6.66
CA SER A 228 23.61 -3.82 -5.80
C SER A 228 23.16 -2.49 -5.19
N ILE A 229 21.84 -2.32 -5.11
CA ILE A 229 21.18 -1.17 -4.50
C ILE A 229 20.23 -1.67 -3.41
N GLY A 230 20.35 -1.13 -2.21
CA GLY A 230 19.57 -1.53 -1.04
C GLY A 230 20.42 -1.51 0.23
N ILE A 231 19.86 -1.87 1.38
CA ILE A 231 20.64 -1.96 2.62
C ILE A 231 21.35 -3.31 2.63
N LEU A 232 22.67 -3.30 2.40
CA LEU A 232 23.47 -4.51 2.21
C LEU A 232 24.56 -4.56 3.29
N VAL A 233 24.66 -5.69 3.99
CA VAL A 233 25.68 -5.89 5.04
C VAL A 233 27.03 -6.12 4.38
N LEU A 234 28.07 -5.47 4.89
CA LEU A 234 29.41 -5.59 4.35
C LEU A 234 30.07 -6.88 4.86
N GLU A 235 30.49 -7.74 3.93
CA GLU A 235 31.29 -8.93 4.22
C GLU A 235 32.80 -8.65 4.15
N GLN A 236 33.19 -7.66 3.35
CA GLN A 236 34.57 -7.26 3.10
C GLN A 236 34.72 -5.74 3.28
N PRO A 237 35.91 -5.25 3.62
CA PRO A 237 36.18 -3.82 3.68
C PRO A 237 35.98 -3.18 2.30
N LEU A 238 35.34 -2.01 2.28
CA LEU A 238 35.08 -1.27 1.05
C LEU A 238 36.36 -0.66 0.48
N GLU A 239 36.52 -0.77 -0.84
CA GLU A 239 37.51 -0.01 -1.60
C GLU A 239 36.85 1.24 -2.18
N LEU A 240 37.58 2.36 -2.10
CA LEU A 240 37.08 3.67 -2.51
C LEU A 240 37.50 3.99 -3.94
N PHE A 241 36.60 4.58 -4.70
CA PHE A 241 36.94 5.21 -5.98
C PHE A 241 36.27 6.59 -6.09
N GLU A 242 36.79 7.43 -6.98
CA GLU A 242 36.21 8.73 -7.24
C GLU A 242 35.34 8.68 -8.50
N TRP A 243 34.13 9.22 -8.42
CA TRP A 243 33.22 9.34 -9.56
C TRP A 243 32.77 10.79 -9.69
N GLN A 244 32.91 11.37 -10.89
CA GLN A 244 32.67 12.80 -11.13
C GLN A 244 31.26 13.13 -11.63
N GLY A 245 30.40 12.12 -11.76
CA GLY A 245 29.03 12.30 -12.18
C GLY A 245 28.82 12.06 -13.67
N VAL A 246 27.55 11.96 -14.07
CA VAL A 246 27.17 11.75 -15.47
C VAL A 246 27.27 13.05 -16.26
N GLU A 247 27.85 12.97 -17.46
CA GLU A 247 27.71 14.03 -18.44
C GLU A 247 26.30 14.04 -19.05
N TRP A 248 25.50 15.04 -18.66
CA TRP A 248 24.13 15.21 -19.15
C TRP A 248 24.11 15.72 -20.60
N THR A 249 24.27 14.80 -21.55
CA THR A 249 24.14 15.12 -22.97
C THR A 249 22.71 15.50 -23.35
N ALA A 250 22.56 16.29 -24.42
CA ALA A 250 21.24 16.69 -24.92
C ALA A 250 20.35 15.48 -25.27
N ALA A 251 20.95 14.37 -25.72
CA ALA A 251 20.25 13.12 -26.00
C ALA A 251 19.61 12.52 -24.74
N ILE A 252 20.36 12.42 -23.64
CA ILE A 252 19.84 11.94 -22.35
C ILE A 252 18.74 12.86 -21.85
N MET A 253 18.95 14.18 -21.89
CA MET A 253 17.96 15.17 -21.45
C MET A 253 16.65 15.05 -22.24
N GLN A 254 16.72 14.85 -23.56
CA GLN A 254 15.55 14.63 -24.40
C GLN A 254 14.82 13.33 -24.05
N GLN A 255 15.54 12.22 -23.84
CA GLN A 255 14.95 10.95 -23.40
C GLN A 255 14.21 11.11 -22.07
N ARG A 256 14.74 11.91 -21.14
CA ARG A 256 14.07 12.21 -19.86
C ARG A 256 12.87 13.13 -20.03
N ALA A 257 12.93 14.09 -20.94
CA ALA A 257 11.79 14.94 -21.26
C ALA A 257 10.59 14.13 -21.82
N LEU A 258 10.83 12.99 -22.49
CA LEU A 258 9.75 12.11 -22.99
C LEU A 258 8.85 11.57 -21.87
N TYR A 259 9.32 11.49 -20.62
CA TYR A 259 8.49 11.06 -19.48
C TYR A 259 7.37 12.05 -19.17
N PHE A 260 7.59 13.35 -19.39
CA PHE A 260 6.52 14.35 -19.26
C PHE A 260 5.48 14.21 -20.36
N ILE A 261 5.90 13.87 -21.58
CA ILE A 261 5.00 13.55 -22.69
C ILE A 261 4.20 12.28 -22.36
N LEU A 262 4.85 11.24 -21.84
CA LEU A 262 4.18 10.02 -21.39
C LEU A 262 3.15 10.32 -20.30
N ALA A 263 3.51 11.12 -19.30
CA ALA A 263 2.59 11.54 -18.24
C ALA A 263 1.37 12.28 -18.82
N PHE A 264 1.59 13.17 -19.79
CA PHE A 264 0.52 13.87 -20.51
C PHE A 264 -0.39 12.91 -21.29
N LEU A 265 0.17 11.95 -22.02
CA LEU A 265 -0.58 10.91 -22.74
C LEU A 265 -1.41 10.03 -21.79
N VAL A 266 -0.85 9.69 -20.63
CA VAL A 266 -1.58 8.98 -19.56
C VAL A 266 -2.79 9.79 -19.09
N ILE A 267 -2.65 11.11 -18.92
CA ILE A 267 -3.77 11.99 -18.54
C ILE A 267 -4.81 12.09 -19.65
N MET A 268 -4.40 12.11 -20.92
CA MET A 268 -5.33 12.03 -22.06
C MET A 268 -6.12 10.72 -22.03
N GLY A 269 -5.45 9.58 -21.83
CA GLY A 269 -6.10 8.28 -21.66
C GLY A 269 -7.06 8.26 -20.45
N ALA A 270 -6.64 8.82 -19.32
CA ALA A 270 -7.47 8.98 -18.13
C ALA A 270 -8.73 9.81 -18.41
N THR A 271 -8.60 10.87 -19.21
CA THR A 271 -9.74 11.73 -19.60
C THR A 271 -10.80 10.97 -20.38
N LEU A 272 -10.40 10.04 -21.26
CA LEU A 272 -11.33 9.19 -22.02
C LEU A 272 -12.04 8.18 -21.12
N LEU A 273 -11.35 7.66 -20.10
CA LEU A 273 -11.91 6.68 -19.18
C LEU A 273 -12.79 7.29 -18.08
N PHE A 274 -12.53 8.54 -17.71
CA PHE A 274 -13.21 9.20 -16.60
C PHE A 274 -14.67 9.53 -16.95
N ARG A 275 -15.60 8.95 -16.20
CA ARG A 275 -17.05 9.14 -16.42
C ARG A 275 -17.59 10.42 -15.75
N GLY A 276 -16.83 11.03 -14.83
CA GLY A 276 -17.28 12.14 -13.98
C GLY A 276 -17.98 11.63 -12.72
N PHE A 277 -18.41 12.56 -11.86
CA PHE A 277 -19.06 12.27 -10.57
C PHE A 277 -20.59 12.09 -10.73
N LYS A 278 -21.02 11.19 -11.62
CA LYS A 278 -22.44 10.85 -11.73
C LYS A 278 -22.78 9.88 -10.60
N GLU A 279 -23.78 10.22 -9.80
CA GLU A 279 -24.40 9.27 -8.89
C GLU A 279 -25.04 8.18 -9.76
N ASP A 280 -24.65 6.92 -9.57
CA ASP A 280 -25.46 5.82 -10.08
C ASP A 280 -26.82 6.01 -9.40
N SER A 281 -27.82 6.42 -10.17
CA SER A 281 -29.18 6.52 -9.67
C SER A 281 -29.44 5.17 -9.01
N ILE A 282 -29.68 5.21 -7.69
CA ILE A 282 -30.13 4.03 -6.96
C ILE A 282 -31.27 3.53 -7.83
N LYS A 283 -31.06 2.37 -8.47
CA LYS A 283 -32.14 1.64 -9.09
C LYS A 283 -32.98 1.26 -7.90
N VAL A 284 -33.87 2.17 -7.48
CA VAL A 284 -35.06 1.84 -6.75
C VAL A 284 -35.64 0.80 -7.67
N LYS A 285 -35.47 -0.46 -7.26
CA LYS A 285 -36.13 -1.57 -7.89
C LYS A 285 -37.58 -1.13 -7.74
N LYS A 286 -38.14 -0.55 -8.80
CA LYS A 286 -39.58 -0.45 -8.97
C LYS A 286 -39.94 -1.90 -8.87
N GLU A 287 -40.33 -2.31 -7.67
CA GLU A 287 -41.07 -3.53 -7.52
C GLU A 287 -42.20 -3.33 -8.51
N SER A 288 -42.10 -4.06 -9.61
CA SER A 288 -43.23 -4.32 -10.47
C SER A 288 -44.17 -5.18 -9.65
N GLY A 289 -44.72 -4.59 -8.59
CA GLY A 289 -45.98 -5.00 -8.03
C GLY A 289 -46.97 -4.74 -9.14
N SER A 290 -47.36 -5.81 -9.81
CA SER A 290 -48.78 -6.15 -9.92
C SER A 290 -49.60 -5.23 -9.03
N SER A 291 -50.56 -4.53 -9.63
CA SER A 291 -51.65 -3.90 -8.92
C SER A 291 -52.36 -4.93 -8.05
N GLN A 292 -51.79 -5.26 -6.89
CA GLN A 292 -52.59 -5.54 -5.73
C GLN A 292 -53.32 -4.23 -5.51
N GLN A 293 -54.58 -4.23 -5.96
CA GLN A 293 -55.61 -3.40 -5.39
C GLN A 293 -55.29 -3.31 -3.90
N VAL A 294 -54.91 -2.12 -3.48
CA VAL A 294 -55.16 -1.71 -2.11
C VAL A 294 -56.66 -1.89 -1.97
N VAL A 295 -57.07 -3.05 -1.46
CA VAL A 295 -58.40 -3.20 -0.87
C VAL A 295 -58.38 -2.16 0.23
N ARG A 296 -58.92 -0.99 -0.09
CA ARG A 296 -59.32 -0.01 0.88
C ARG A 296 -60.39 -0.74 1.68
N ASP A 297 -59.98 -1.35 2.78
CA ASP A 297 -60.92 -1.76 3.80
C ASP A 297 -61.74 -0.51 4.13
N PRO A 298 -63.07 -0.53 4.02
CA PRO A 298 -63.92 0.61 4.36
C PRO A 298 -63.67 1.11 5.78
N ALA A 299 -63.15 0.23 6.66
CA ALA A 299 -62.77 0.54 8.03
C ALA A 299 -61.57 1.49 8.17
N VAL A 300 -60.72 1.63 7.14
CA VAL A 300 -59.54 2.53 7.19
C VAL A 300 -59.85 3.92 6.63
N ALA A 301 -60.89 4.04 5.79
CA ALA A 301 -61.36 5.33 5.29
C ALA A 301 -62.05 6.17 6.39
N ASP A 302 -62.72 5.51 7.34
CA ASP A 302 -63.35 6.16 8.50
C ASP A 302 -62.34 6.67 9.55
N LEU A 303 -61.06 6.28 9.45
CA LEU A 303 -60.00 6.73 10.36
C LEU A 303 -59.31 8.02 9.92
N ILE A 304 -59.53 8.48 8.68
CA ILE A 304 -58.85 9.68 8.13
C ILE A 304 -59.72 10.94 8.28
N ASP A 305 -61.04 10.79 8.42
CA ASP A 305 -61.98 11.92 8.58
C ASP A 305 -62.34 12.26 10.04
N ASN A 306 -61.83 11.49 11.01
CA ASN A 306 -62.01 11.72 12.44
C ASN A 306 -60.78 12.34 13.14
N ASP A 307 -59.99 13.15 12.42
CA ASP A 307 -58.89 13.92 13.02
C ASP A 307 -59.39 15.17 13.76
N LYS A 308 -60.27 14.95 14.75
CA LYS A 308 -60.53 15.89 15.84
C LYS A 308 -59.72 15.44 17.05
N GLY A 309 -58.46 15.85 17.09
CA GLY A 309 -57.73 16.05 18.34
C GLY A 309 -57.55 14.81 19.21
N GLU A 310 -57.17 13.68 18.63
CA GLU A 310 -56.62 12.60 19.45
C GLU A 310 -55.16 12.93 19.78
N SER A 311 -54.93 13.23 21.07
CA SER A 311 -53.60 13.36 21.64
C SER A 311 -52.76 12.16 21.23
N PHE A 312 -51.57 12.40 20.67
CA PHE A 312 -50.53 11.37 20.60
C PHE A 312 -50.36 10.77 22.00
N GLN A 313 -50.93 9.58 22.23
CA GLN A 313 -50.70 8.86 23.48
C GLN A 313 -49.20 8.67 23.59
N SER A 314 -48.62 9.26 24.63
CA SER A 314 -47.22 9.09 24.96
C SER A 314 -46.95 7.60 25.16
N ILE A 315 -46.31 6.96 24.19
CA ILE A 315 -45.84 5.59 24.34
C ILE A 315 -44.93 5.58 25.57
N GLN A 316 -45.39 4.97 26.66
CA GLN A 316 -44.58 4.88 27.86
C GLN A 316 -43.47 3.87 27.60
N VAL A 317 -42.23 4.20 27.98
CA VAL A 317 -41.05 3.35 27.79
C VAL A 317 -41.25 1.94 28.40
N ALA A 318 -42.14 1.82 29.39
CA ALA A 318 -42.53 0.56 30.03
C ALA A 318 -43.32 -0.40 29.12
N ASP A 319 -43.98 0.10 28.07
CA ASP A 319 -44.76 -0.72 27.12
C ASP A 319 -43.90 -1.30 25.99
N LEU A 320 -42.62 -0.91 25.92
CA LEU A 320 -41.68 -1.47 24.96
C LEU A 320 -41.26 -2.88 25.41
N THR A 321 -41.45 -3.85 24.51
CA THR A 321 -41.02 -5.24 24.72
C THR A 321 -39.58 -5.29 25.24
N PRO A 322 -39.30 -5.92 26.39
CA PRO A 322 -37.95 -5.96 26.95
C PRO A 322 -37.01 -6.67 25.98
N VAL A 323 -35.95 -5.97 25.56
CA VAL A 323 -34.96 -6.50 24.62
C VAL A 323 -34.17 -7.62 25.31
N LYS A 324 -34.48 -8.87 24.99
CA LYS A 324 -33.66 -10.03 25.38
C LYS A 324 -32.36 -10.01 24.57
N VAL A 325 -31.30 -9.47 25.17
CA VAL A 325 -29.97 -9.43 24.54
C VAL A 325 -29.41 -10.86 24.42
N ARG A 326 -29.51 -11.46 23.23
CA ARG A 326 -28.84 -12.74 22.93
C ARG A 326 -27.33 -12.51 22.81
N LYS A 327 -26.55 -13.10 23.73
CA LYS A 327 -25.08 -12.99 23.77
C LYS A 327 -24.38 -14.09 22.94
N SER A 328 -24.84 -14.36 21.72
CA SER A 328 -24.15 -15.33 20.86
C SER A 328 -22.91 -14.69 20.24
N PHE A 329 -21.72 -15.11 20.69
CA PHE A 329 -20.46 -14.70 20.07
C PHE A 329 -20.27 -15.35 18.70
N LEU A 330 -20.60 -16.65 18.57
CA LEU A 330 -20.51 -17.37 17.29
C LEU A 330 -21.40 -16.75 16.21
N ALA A 331 -22.62 -16.33 16.54
CA ALA A 331 -23.48 -15.66 15.57
C ALA A 331 -22.87 -14.34 15.06
N LEU A 332 -22.14 -13.62 15.93
CA LEU A 332 -21.40 -12.41 15.54
C LEU A 332 -20.21 -12.76 14.64
N VAL A 333 -19.44 -13.80 14.96
CA VAL A 333 -18.35 -14.30 14.09
C VAL A 333 -18.89 -14.68 12.70
N PHE A 334 -20.02 -15.39 12.63
CA PHE A 334 -20.65 -15.75 11.36
C PHE A 334 -21.19 -14.54 10.60
N ALA A 335 -21.73 -13.53 11.30
CA ALA A 335 -22.14 -12.27 10.68
C ALA A 335 -20.93 -11.52 10.09
N GLU A 336 -19.82 -11.44 10.84
CA GLU A 336 -18.59 -10.82 10.38
C GLU A 336 -17.96 -11.58 9.20
N TRP A 337 -17.95 -12.90 9.25
CA TRP A 337 -17.56 -13.78 8.15
C TRP A 337 -18.41 -13.51 6.90
N ARG A 338 -19.74 -13.47 7.04
CA ARG A 338 -20.65 -13.23 5.91
C ARG A 338 -20.44 -11.85 5.31
N LEU A 339 -20.18 -10.84 6.13
CA LEU A 339 -19.88 -9.49 5.66
C LEU A 339 -18.50 -9.41 4.98
N MET A 340 -17.50 -10.16 5.45
CA MET A 340 -16.20 -10.24 4.78
C MET A 340 -16.34 -10.95 3.42
N MET A 341 -17.09 -12.05 3.37
CA MET A 341 -17.29 -12.84 2.17
C MET A 341 -18.29 -12.24 1.17
N SER A 342 -19.04 -11.19 1.54
CA SER A 342 -20.04 -10.60 0.63
C SER A 342 -19.45 -10.00 -0.64
N GLY A 343 -18.13 -9.73 -0.66
CA GLY A 343 -17.39 -9.29 -1.83
C GLY A 343 -16.78 -10.40 -2.70
N ALA A 344 -16.86 -11.67 -2.26
CA ALA A 344 -16.27 -12.79 -2.98
C ALA A 344 -17.20 -13.32 -4.09
N SER A 345 -16.68 -13.40 -5.32
CA SER A 345 -17.42 -13.99 -6.46
C SER A 345 -17.31 -15.52 -6.48
N MET A 346 -18.15 -16.20 -7.26
CA MET A 346 -18.03 -17.65 -7.47
C MET A 346 -16.66 -18.05 -8.04
N VAL A 347 -16.08 -17.19 -8.88
CA VAL A 347 -14.72 -17.37 -9.42
C VAL A 347 -13.67 -17.38 -8.31
N TRP A 348 -13.86 -16.54 -7.28
CA TRP A 348 -12.95 -16.50 -6.14
C TRP A 348 -12.88 -17.83 -5.38
N PHE A 349 -14.03 -18.49 -5.20
CA PHE A 349 -14.08 -19.82 -4.60
C PHE A 349 -13.46 -20.89 -5.50
N GLY A 350 -13.66 -20.81 -6.82
CA GLY A 350 -13.03 -21.70 -7.78
C GLY A 350 -11.51 -21.65 -7.72
N ILE A 351 -10.92 -20.43 -7.78
CA ILE A 351 -9.48 -20.22 -7.67
C ILE A 351 -8.94 -20.70 -6.32
N THR A 352 -9.63 -20.38 -5.23
CA THR A 352 -9.23 -20.83 -3.88
C THR A 352 -9.19 -22.36 -3.78
N SER A 353 -10.19 -23.04 -4.34
CA SER A 353 -10.24 -24.51 -4.36
C SER A 353 -9.10 -25.11 -5.17
N ILE A 354 -8.79 -24.54 -6.34
CA ILE A 354 -7.64 -24.94 -7.17
C ILE A 354 -6.33 -24.77 -6.39
N LEU A 355 -6.12 -23.62 -5.74
CA LEU A 355 -4.92 -23.37 -4.95
C LEU A 355 -4.78 -24.35 -3.77
N ILE A 356 -5.87 -24.65 -3.06
CA ILE A 356 -5.88 -25.64 -1.98
C ILE A 356 -5.49 -27.02 -2.52
N ILE A 357 -6.11 -27.46 -3.62
CA ILE A 357 -5.82 -28.77 -4.24
C ILE A 357 -4.35 -28.84 -4.69
N LEU A 358 -3.83 -27.78 -5.33
CA LEU A 358 -2.43 -27.72 -5.75
C LEU A 358 -1.47 -27.81 -4.56
N CYS A 359 -1.74 -27.11 -3.46
CA CYS A 359 -0.93 -27.20 -2.24
C CYS A 359 -0.94 -28.60 -1.60
N ILE A 360 -2.04 -29.36 -1.73
CA ILE A 360 -2.13 -30.73 -1.20
C ILE A 360 -1.35 -31.72 -2.08
N LEU A 361 -1.47 -31.56 -3.41
CA LEU A 361 -0.86 -32.48 -4.37
C LEU A 361 0.66 -32.32 -4.45
N LEU A 362 1.17 -31.10 -4.28
CA LEU A 362 2.60 -30.80 -4.43
C LEU A 362 3.38 -30.99 -3.12
N PRO A 363 4.64 -31.45 -3.17
CA PRO A 363 5.49 -31.59 -1.98
C PRO A 363 5.61 -30.30 -1.15
N ALA A 364 5.86 -30.39 0.16
CA ALA A 364 6.04 -29.19 1.00
C ALA A 364 7.26 -28.39 0.55
N SER A 365 8.29 -29.04 0.02
CA SER A 365 9.40 -28.37 -0.64
C SER A 365 8.87 -27.53 -1.81
N SER A 366 8.07 -28.06 -2.73
CA SER A 366 7.51 -27.28 -3.84
C SER A 366 6.47 -26.24 -3.41
N THR A 367 5.76 -26.46 -2.31
CA THR A 367 4.71 -25.55 -1.83
C THR A 367 5.27 -24.36 -1.03
N SER A 368 6.31 -24.58 -0.21
CA SER A 368 7.03 -23.52 0.51
C SER A 368 8.14 -22.88 -0.35
N GLN A 369 8.89 -23.69 -1.12
CA GLN A 369 9.98 -23.19 -1.97
C GLN A 369 9.49 -22.68 -3.33
N GLY A 370 8.33 -23.13 -3.79
CA GLY A 370 7.73 -22.71 -5.05
C GLY A 370 6.69 -21.61 -4.86
N MET A 371 6.19 -21.07 -5.97
CA MET A 371 5.37 -19.86 -5.95
C MET A 371 3.94 -20.05 -5.39
N ILE A 372 3.50 -21.29 -5.19
CA ILE A 372 2.08 -21.61 -4.95
C ILE A 372 1.63 -21.22 -3.54
N GLY A 373 2.44 -21.50 -2.51
CA GLY A 373 2.16 -21.06 -1.14
C GLY A 373 2.01 -19.54 -1.04
N PRO A 374 3.03 -18.75 -1.47
CA PRO A 374 2.92 -17.31 -1.53
C PRO A 374 1.66 -16.83 -2.31
N ILE A 375 1.35 -17.42 -3.46
CA ILE A 375 0.14 -17.07 -4.23
C ILE A 375 -1.15 -17.35 -3.43
N ALA A 376 -1.22 -18.46 -2.70
CA ALA A 376 -2.39 -18.79 -1.88
C ALA A 376 -2.66 -17.75 -0.78
N TRP A 377 -1.60 -17.15 -0.21
CA TRP A 377 -1.71 -16.14 0.83
C TRP A 377 -1.65 -14.70 0.36
N ILE A 378 -1.40 -14.40 -0.91
CA ILE A 378 -1.71 -13.06 -1.47
C ILE A 378 -3.16 -12.99 -1.98
N TRP A 379 -3.76 -14.13 -2.36
CA TRP A 379 -5.10 -14.19 -2.96
C TRP A 379 -6.23 -13.54 -2.13
N PRO A 380 -6.38 -13.82 -0.82
CA PRO A 380 -7.42 -13.21 0.03
C PRO A 380 -7.10 -11.78 0.50
N LEU A 381 -6.02 -11.14 0.00
CA LEU A 381 -5.57 -9.81 0.41
C LEU A 381 -6.70 -8.77 0.48
N MET A 382 -7.58 -8.75 -0.53
CA MET A 382 -8.71 -7.80 -0.62
C MET A 382 -9.78 -8.02 0.46
N LEU A 383 -9.93 -9.25 0.94
CA LEU A 383 -10.89 -9.58 1.99
C LEU A 383 -10.34 -9.18 3.36
N TRP A 384 -9.06 -9.43 3.62
CA TRP A 384 -8.40 -9.00 4.85
C TRP A 384 -8.29 -7.48 4.95
N SER A 385 -8.02 -6.77 3.85
CA SER A 385 -7.74 -5.33 3.92
C SER A 385 -8.91 -4.48 4.43
N GLY A 386 -10.13 -4.99 4.37
CA GLY A 386 -11.33 -4.29 4.84
C GLY A 386 -11.60 -4.41 6.34
N ILE A 387 -11.04 -5.40 7.04
CA ILE A 387 -11.56 -5.80 8.37
C ILE A 387 -11.37 -4.74 9.46
N GLY A 388 -10.33 -3.92 9.37
CA GLY A 388 -10.04 -2.89 10.39
C GLY A 388 -10.66 -1.52 10.11
N SER A 389 -11.12 -1.28 8.89
CA SER A 389 -11.49 0.06 8.37
C SER A 389 -12.93 0.15 7.85
N ARG A 390 -13.66 -0.97 7.78
CA ARG A 390 -14.99 -1.06 7.16
C ARG A 390 -16.00 -0.11 7.82
N GLU A 391 -16.04 -0.06 9.15
CA GLU A 391 -16.97 0.79 9.90
C GLU A 391 -16.71 2.28 9.65
N ALA A 392 -15.44 2.68 9.61
CA ALA A 392 -15.04 4.04 9.29
C ALA A 392 -15.36 4.41 7.83
N ARG A 393 -15.17 3.46 6.91
CA ARG A 393 -15.42 3.66 5.47
C ARG A 393 -16.90 3.83 5.14
N HIS A 394 -17.76 3.06 5.80
CA HIS A 394 -19.21 3.08 5.56
C HIS A 394 -19.96 4.00 6.53
N GLN A 395 -19.26 4.76 7.37
CA GLN A 395 -19.86 5.66 8.38
C GLN A 395 -20.85 4.94 9.31
N THR A 396 -20.61 3.66 9.59
CA THR A 396 -21.44 2.85 10.49
C THR A 396 -20.84 2.71 11.87
N TYR A 397 -19.68 3.36 12.14
CA TYR A 397 -18.99 3.27 13.41
C TYR A 397 -19.91 3.59 14.60
N ASP A 398 -20.67 4.69 14.55
CA ASP A 398 -21.52 5.12 15.67
C ASP A 398 -22.66 4.12 15.96
N LEU A 399 -23.20 3.49 14.92
CA LEU A 399 -24.23 2.45 15.04
C LEU A 399 -23.69 1.20 15.73
N VAL A 400 -22.47 0.76 15.37
CA VAL A 400 -21.88 -0.44 15.94
C VAL A 400 -21.27 -0.15 17.32
N ALA A 401 -20.72 1.04 17.54
CA ALA A 401 -20.16 1.48 18.82
C ALA A 401 -21.21 1.57 19.93
N SER A 402 -22.47 1.78 19.58
CA SER A 402 -23.62 1.77 20.49
C SER A 402 -23.95 0.38 21.06
N THR A 403 -23.28 -0.68 20.59
CA THR A 403 -23.50 -2.05 21.08
C THR A 403 -22.69 -2.38 22.35
N PRO A 404 -23.25 -3.17 23.29
CA PRO A 404 -22.54 -3.55 24.51
C PRO A 404 -21.21 -4.27 24.23
N ARG A 405 -20.12 -3.80 24.85
CA ARG A 405 -18.76 -4.35 24.74
C ARG A 405 -18.20 -4.37 23.31
N PHE A 406 -18.56 -3.39 22.49
CA PHE A 406 -18.06 -3.18 21.13
C PHE A 406 -16.56 -3.47 20.96
N VAL A 407 -15.69 -2.82 21.76
CA VAL A 407 -14.23 -2.89 21.57
C VAL A 407 -13.69 -4.30 21.66
N ILE A 408 -14.11 -5.09 22.64
CA ILE A 408 -13.57 -6.45 22.82
C ILE A 408 -14.35 -7.44 21.96
N ARG A 409 -15.69 -7.41 22.03
CA ARG A 409 -16.55 -8.44 21.45
C ARG A 409 -16.56 -8.37 19.93
N GLN A 410 -16.63 -7.17 19.35
CA GLN A 410 -16.64 -7.04 17.90
C GLN A 410 -15.24 -7.24 17.32
N LEU A 411 -14.21 -6.67 17.94
CA LEU A 411 -12.82 -6.83 17.48
C LEU A 411 -12.38 -8.29 17.48
N SER A 412 -12.69 -9.04 18.55
CA SER A 412 -12.41 -10.48 18.59
C SER A 412 -13.22 -11.25 17.56
N ALA A 413 -14.49 -10.91 17.32
CA ALA A 413 -15.29 -11.58 16.29
C ALA A 413 -14.75 -11.35 14.87
N VAL A 414 -14.35 -10.11 14.56
CA VAL A 414 -13.70 -9.74 13.30
C VAL A 414 -12.38 -10.49 13.15
N TRP A 415 -11.53 -10.49 14.18
CA TRP A 415 -10.25 -11.19 14.14
C TRP A 415 -10.42 -12.71 13.94
N VAL A 416 -11.33 -13.36 14.69
CA VAL A 416 -11.63 -14.79 14.51
C VAL A 416 -12.13 -15.08 13.09
N SER A 417 -13.00 -14.23 12.52
CA SER A 417 -13.47 -14.41 11.15
C SER A 417 -12.33 -14.34 10.12
N ALA A 418 -11.36 -13.44 10.32
CA ALA A 418 -10.19 -13.31 9.46
C ALA A 418 -9.20 -14.48 9.65
N VAL A 419 -9.01 -14.98 10.88
CA VAL A 419 -8.26 -16.21 11.17
C VAL A 419 -8.89 -17.41 10.45
N MET A 420 -10.22 -17.56 10.49
CA MET A 420 -10.93 -18.61 9.74
C MET A 420 -10.64 -18.54 8.23
N LEU A 421 -10.53 -17.32 7.68
CA LEU A 421 -10.26 -17.13 6.24
C LEU A 421 -8.83 -17.55 5.92
N THR A 422 -7.86 -17.15 6.75
CA THR A 422 -6.45 -17.52 6.58
C THR A 422 -6.24 -19.02 6.74
N CYS A 423 -6.93 -19.66 7.68
CA CYS A 423 -6.94 -21.11 7.81
C CYS A 423 -7.54 -21.79 6.58
N LEU A 424 -8.64 -21.26 6.03
CA LEU A 424 -9.29 -21.81 4.84
C LEU A 424 -8.35 -21.76 3.63
N THR A 425 -7.78 -20.59 3.33
CA THR A 425 -6.87 -20.42 2.18
C THR A 425 -5.53 -21.12 2.37
N GLY A 426 -5.07 -21.25 3.62
CA GLY A 426 -3.85 -21.99 3.98
C GLY A 426 -4.05 -23.48 4.22
N SER A 427 -5.27 -24.01 4.18
CA SER A 427 -5.59 -25.38 4.61
C SER A 427 -4.83 -26.45 3.82
N GLY A 428 -4.69 -26.27 2.51
CA GLY A 428 -3.94 -27.20 1.66
C GLY A 428 -2.47 -27.32 2.07
N MET A 429 -1.83 -26.21 2.46
CA MET A 429 -0.46 -26.22 2.97
C MET A 429 -0.36 -26.96 4.31
N ALA A 430 -1.28 -26.67 5.24
CA ALA A 430 -1.28 -27.31 6.56
C ALA A 430 -1.45 -28.83 6.46
N ILE A 431 -2.39 -29.29 5.61
CA ILE A 431 -2.59 -30.73 5.36
C ILE A 431 -1.30 -31.35 4.81
N ARG A 432 -0.66 -30.70 3.84
CA ARG A 432 0.60 -31.19 3.27
C ARG A 432 1.72 -31.27 4.30
N PHE A 433 1.90 -30.25 5.13
CA PHE A 433 2.93 -30.22 6.17
C PHE A 433 2.71 -31.31 7.23
N ILE A 434 1.45 -31.59 7.58
CA ILE A 434 1.10 -32.69 8.49
C ILE A 434 1.42 -34.05 7.86
N LEU A 435 1.06 -34.26 6.59
CA LEU A 435 1.32 -35.52 5.88
C LEU A 435 2.82 -35.82 5.74
N GLU A 436 3.64 -34.77 5.58
CA GLU A 436 5.11 -34.90 5.49
C GLU A 436 5.81 -34.87 6.86
N GLY A 437 5.08 -34.65 7.96
CA GLY A 437 5.67 -34.54 9.30
C GLY A 437 6.56 -33.31 9.51
N ASN A 438 6.46 -32.29 8.65
CA ASN A 438 7.26 -31.07 8.74
C ASN A 438 6.69 -30.11 9.80
N VAL A 439 7.08 -30.33 11.04
CA VAL A 439 6.63 -29.53 12.21
C VAL A 439 7.09 -28.08 12.15
N GLU A 440 8.23 -27.79 11.52
CA GLU A 440 8.77 -26.42 11.41
C GLU A 440 7.92 -25.58 10.44
N ALA A 441 7.64 -26.12 9.24
CA ALA A 441 6.76 -25.46 8.29
C ALA A 441 5.34 -25.25 8.86
N LEU A 442 4.87 -26.20 9.67
CA LEU A 442 3.60 -26.07 10.39
C LEU A 442 3.65 -24.93 11.44
N ALA A 443 4.76 -24.76 12.16
CA ALA A 443 4.93 -23.65 13.11
C ALA A 443 4.89 -22.28 12.41
N TYR A 444 5.55 -22.15 11.26
CA TYR A 444 5.44 -20.96 10.40
C TYR A 444 4.02 -20.74 9.89
N TRP A 445 3.32 -21.82 9.52
CA TRP A 445 1.93 -21.72 9.11
C TRP A 445 1.04 -21.14 10.22
N VAL A 446 1.17 -21.65 11.45
CA VAL A 446 0.44 -21.14 12.62
C VAL A 446 0.79 -19.68 12.89
N ALA A 447 2.07 -19.33 12.79
CA ALA A 447 2.54 -17.96 12.95
C ALA A 447 1.91 -17.02 11.92
N GLY A 448 1.87 -17.41 10.64
CA GLY A 448 1.21 -16.67 9.56
C GLY A 448 -0.30 -16.49 9.79
N VAL A 449 -0.98 -17.54 10.24
CA VAL A 449 -2.43 -17.50 10.57
C VAL A 449 -2.74 -16.47 11.65
N ILE A 450 -1.84 -16.25 12.61
CA ILE A 450 -1.98 -15.21 13.64
C ILE A 450 -1.52 -13.85 13.12
N LEU A 451 -0.38 -13.78 12.44
CA LEU A 451 0.25 -12.54 12.01
C LEU A 451 -0.61 -11.77 10.99
N ILE A 452 -1.08 -12.43 9.93
CA ILE A 452 -1.75 -11.76 8.81
C ILE A 452 -3.05 -11.05 9.25
N PRO A 453 -4.01 -11.73 9.93
CA PRO A 453 -5.24 -11.08 10.38
C PRO A 453 -4.98 -9.96 11.39
N SER A 454 -3.98 -10.16 12.26
CA SER A 454 -3.62 -9.18 13.28
C SER A 454 -3.06 -7.91 12.67
N LEU A 455 -2.19 -8.06 11.66
CA LEU A 455 -1.61 -6.95 10.90
C LEU A 455 -2.69 -6.21 10.09
N ALA A 456 -3.61 -6.93 9.46
CA ALA A 456 -4.74 -6.36 8.73
C ALA A 456 -5.66 -5.53 9.63
N LEU A 457 -6.00 -6.07 10.79
CA LEU A 457 -6.83 -5.40 11.77
C LEU A 457 -6.13 -4.16 12.33
N ALA A 458 -4.87 -4.27 12.75
CA ALA A 458 -4.11 -3.17 13.34
C ALA A 458 -3.92 -2.00 12.37
N SER A 459 -3.48 -2.29 11.15
CA SER A 459 -3.27 -1.27 10.13
C SER A 459 -4.58 -0.59 9.70
N GLY A 460 -5.67 -1.36 9.53
CA GLY A 460 -6.98 -0.82 9.19
C GLY A 460 -7.57 0.06 10.29
N VAL A 461 -7.45 -0.34 11.55
CA VAL A 461 -7.91 0.46 12.69
C VAL A 461 -7.06 1.72 12.84
N LEU A 462 -5.73 1.62 12.82
CA LEU A 462 -4.86 2.78 13.04
C LEU A 462 -5.03 3.87 11.97
N THR A 463 -5.14 3.48 10.70
CA THR A 463 -5.17 4.45 9.60
C THR A 463 -6.56 4.75 9.07
N LYS A 464 -7.58 3.98 9.47
CA LYS A 464 -8.94 4.03 8.93
C LYS A 464 -8.99 3.80 7.41
N THR A 465 -7.98 3.12 6.86
CA THR A 465 -7.89 2.80 5.43
C THR A 465 -7.41 1.37 5.20
N ASN A 466 -7.85 0.77 4.09
CA ASN A 466 -7.39 -0.56 3.66
C ASN A 466 -5.95 -0.55 3.13
N ARG A 467 -5.52 0.61 2.62
CA ARG A 467 -4.30 0.79 1.84
C ARG A 467 -3.05 0.44 2.63
N THR A 468 -3.02 0.80 3.91
CA THR A 468 -1.86 0.55 4.77
C THR A 468 -1.58 -0.94 4.86
N PHE A 469 -2.61 -1.76 5.07
CA PHE A 469 -2.46 -3.21 5.04
C PHE A 469 -2.01 -3.70 3.67
N GLU A 470 -2.70 -3.27 2.60
CA GLU A 470 -2.43 -3.74 1.24
C GLU A 470 -0.97 -3.50 0.85
N VAL A 471 -0.45 -2.28 1.06
CA VAL A 471 0.93 -1.92 0.72
C VAL A 471 1.93 -2.64 1.61
N LEU A 472 1.74 -2.59 2.93
CA LEU A 472 2.65 -3.20 3.89
C LEU A 472 2.73 -4.72 3.70
N TYR A 473 1.59 -5.38 3.58
CA TYR A 473 1.53 -6.82 3.38
C TYR A 473 2.11 -7.24 2.04
N MET A 474 1.85 -6.50 0.94
CA MET A 474 2.48 -6.80 -0.35
C MET A 474 4.01 -6.72 -0.30
N ILE A 475 4.57 -5.73 0.41
CA ILE A 475 6.03 -5.61 0.58
C ILE A 475 6.58 -6.77 1.42
N ILE A 476 5.96 -7.07 2.57
CA ILE A 476 6.38 -8.19 3.43
C ILE A 476 6.27 -9.51 2.66
N TRP A 477 5.18 -9.70 1.91
CA TRP A 477 4.94 -10.88 1.08
C TRP A 477 5.99 -11.02 -0.04
N TYR A 478 6.33 -9.92 -0.72
CA TYR A 478 7.30 -9.93 -1.79
C TYR A 478 8.72 -10.16 -1.27
N LEU A 479 9.15 -9.46 -0.23
CA LEU A 479 10.50 -9.64 0.31
C LEU A 479 10.65 -11.00 1.00
N GLY A 480 9.68 -11.37 1.83
CA GLY A 480 9.70 -12.58 2.64
C GLY A 480 9.36 -13.84 1.86
N PRO A 481 8.09 -14.25 1.77
CA PRO A 481 7.69 -15.46 1.05
C PRO A 481 8.15 -15.57 -0.41
N PHE A 482 8.14 -14.48 -1.17
CA PHE A 482 8.44 -14.54 -2.61
C PHE A 482 9.96 -14.51 -2.91
N ASN A 483 10.72 -13.59 -2.32
CA ASN A 483 12.18 -13.48 -2.49
C ASN A 483 12.99 -14.23 -1.42
N LYS A 484 12.32 -14.88 -0.47
CA LYS A 484 12.92 -15.71 0.59
C LYS A 484 13.86 -14.95 1.52
N MET A 485 13.60 -13.66 1.77
CA MET A 485 14.38 -12.89 2.73
C MET A 485 14.21 -13.49 4.15
N PRO A 486 15.28 -13.95 4.82
CA PRO A 486 15.19 -14.77 6.03
C PRO A 486 14.32 -14.18 7.14
N PHE A 487 14.43 -12.86 7.39
CA PHE A 487 13.70 -12.19 8.47
C PHE A 487 12.23 -11.93 8.19
N LEU A 488 11.84 -11.85 6.92
CA LEU A 488 10.46 -11.56 6.51
C LEU A 488 9.73 -12.81 6.00
N ASN A 489 10.42 -13.93 5.85
CA ASN A 489 9.84 -15.18 5.36
C ASN A 489 9.04 -15.92 6.45
N PHE A 490 7.81 -15.45 6.66
CA PHE A 490 6.87 -16.07 7.59
C PHE A 490 6.22 -17.37 7.07
N MET A 491 6.55 -17.83 5.85
CA MET A 491 6.08 -19.11 5.29
C MET A 491 7.06 -20.27 5.49
N GLY A 492 8.24 -19.98 6.05
CA GLY A 492 9.19 -20.99 6.49
C GLY A 492 10.17 -21.41 5.42
N GLU A 493 11.33 -20.78 5.43
CA GLU A 493 12.61 -21.31 4.94
C GLU A 493 13.71 -20.33 5.40
N VAL A 494 14.49 -20.72 6.41
CA VAL A 494 15.83 -20.17 6.62
C VAL A 494 16.76 -21.18 5.98
N ARG A 495 17.30 -20.89 4.80
CA ARG A 495 18.48 -21.62 4.36
C ARG A 495 19.58 -21.25 5.35
N THR A 496 19.92 -22.17 6.24
CA THR A 496 21.19 -22.14 6.96
C THR A 496 22.27 -22.45 5.93
N THR A 497 22.54 -21.52 5.02
CA THR A 497 23.92 -21.41 4.55
C THR A 497 24.73 -21.04 5.79
N GLU A 498 25.78 -21.81 6.06
CA GLU A 498 26.70 -21.58 7.20
C GLU A 498 27.25 -20.14 7.23
N ASP A 499 27.14 -19.41 6.12
CA ASP A 499 27.55 -18.01 5.94
C ASP A 499 26.47 -16.96 6.26
N SER A 500 25.22 -17.34 6.58
CA SER A 500 24.23 -16.34 7.00
C SER A 500 24.52 -15.89 8.44
N TRP A 501 24.73 -14.59 8.66
CA TRP A 501 24.84 -14.01 10.02
C TRP A 501 23.67 -14.41 10.93
N VAL A 502 22.52 -14.78 10.36
CA VAL A 502 21.33 -15.32 11.04
C VAL A 502 21.63 -16.65 11.76
N ALA A 503 22.43 -17.53 11.15
CA ALA A 503 22.90 -18.76 11.79
C ALA A 503 23.82 -18.45 12.98
N GLY A 504 24.63 -17.38 12.89
CA GLY A 504 25.46 -16.87 13.98
C GLY A 504 24.69 -16.30 15.17
N VAL A 505 23.43 -15.88 14.97
CA VAL A 505 22.54 -15.38 16.04
C VAL A 505 21.69 -16.50 16.67
N GLY A 506 21.74 -17.73 16.13
CA GLY A 506 21.03 -18.89 16.70
C GLY A 506 19.50 -18.87 16.52
N LEU A 507 18.98 -18.09 15.56
CA LEU A 507 17.55 -17.99 15.28
C LEU A 507 17.07 -19.22 14.50
N ASN A 508 16.53 -20.22 15.21
CA ASN A 508 15.89 -21.39 14.61
C ASN A 508 14.43 -21.10 14.17
N ALA A 509 13.83 -22.03 13.43
CA ALA A 509 12.45 -21.93 12.93
C ALA A 509 11.41 -21.62 14.03
N TRP A 510 11.61 -22.18 15.22
CA TRP A 510 10.75 -21.97 16.39
C TRP A 510 10.84 -20.56 16.94
N SER A 511 12.06 -20.01 17.07
CA SER A 511 12.27 -18.64 17.53
C SER A 511 11.66 -17.62 16.56
N MET A 512 11.83 -17.83 15.25
CA MET A 512 11.22 -16.97 14.23
C MET A 512 9.70 -17.05 14.25
N SER A 513 9.14 -18.26 14.33
CA SER A 513 7.68 -18.44 14.46
C SER A 513 7.14 -17.75 15.72
N PHE A 514 7.86 -17.86 16.85
CA PHE A 514 7.50 -17.19 18.09
C PHE A 514 7.56 -15.65 17.96
N ILE A 515 8.59 -15.11 17.30
CA ILE A 515 8.68 -13.67 17.01
C ILE A 515 7.49 -13.19 16.18
N TYR A 516 7.11 -13.92 15.12
CA TYR A 516 5.95 -13.57 14.31
C TYR A 516 4.64 -13.62 15.10
N ILE A 517 4.48 -14.59 16.00
CA ILE A 517 3.33 -14.66 16.91
C ILE A 517 3.31 -13.45 17.86
N LEU A 518 4.45 -13.08 18.45
CA LEU A 518 4.56 -11.90 19.30
C LEU A 518 4.22 -10.61 18.55
N ILE A 519 4.70 -10.46 17.31
CA ILE A 519 4.35 -9.33 16.45
C ILE A 519 2.84 -9.32 16.17
N GLY A 520 2.24 -10.47 15.90
CA GLY A 520 0.80 -10.61 15.73
C GLY A 520 0.01 -10.20 16.98
N ILE A 521 0.42 -10.66 18.16
CA ILE A 521 -0.20 -10.28 19.44
C ILE A 521 -0.03 -8.77 19.69
N GLY A 522 1.16 -8.22 19.45
CA GLY A 522 1.43 -6.78 19.55
C GLY A 522 0.51 -5.96 18.62
N ALA A 523 0.32 -6.41 17.38
CA ALA A 523 -0.61 -5.79 16.44
C ALA A 523 -2.07 -5.83 16.94
N LEU A 524 -2.50 -6.95 17.51
CA LEU A 524 -3.84 -7.06 18.12
C LEU A 524 -4.02 -6.10 19.30
N LEU A 525 -3.02 -6.00 20.17
CA LEU A 525 -3.04 -5.07 21.30
C LEU A 525 -3.09 -3.62 20.83
N LEU A 526 -2.33 -3.27 19.78
CA LEU A 526 -2.39 -1.95 19.14
C LEU A 526 -3.79 -1.66 18.57
N ALA A 527 -4.40 -2.62 17.88
CA ALA A 527 -5.76 -2.50 17.37
C ALA A 527 -6.77 -2.28 18.50
N TYR A 528 -6.65 -3.04 19.58
CA TYR A 528 -7.48 -2.91 20.78
C TYR A 528 -7.34 -1.53 21.44
N MET A 529 -6.10 -1.09 21.69
CA MET A 529 -5.83 0.22 22.30
C MET A 529 -6.36 1.36 21.44
N SER A 530 -6.20 1.26 20.11
CA SER A 530 -6.69 2.28 19.18
C SER A 530 -8.23 2.36 19.18
N ARG A 531 -8.95 1.22 19.14
CA ARG A 531 -10.41 1.22 19.25
C ARG A 531 -10.90 1.72 20.61
N LYS A 532 -10.19 1.41 21.69
CA LYS A 532 -10.54 1.90 23.04
C LYS A 532 -10.44 3.43 23.12
N ARG A 533 -9.41 4.03 22.50
CA ARG A 533 -9.26 5.50 22.44
C ARG A 533 -10.42 6.16 21.70
N TRP A 534 -10.94 5.54 20.65
CA TRP A 534 -12.07 6.10 19.88
C TRP A 534 -13.42 6.04 20.58
N GLN A 535 -13.59 5.21 21.61
CA GLN A 535 -14.81 5.23 22.42
C GLN A 535 -14.77 6.29 23.53
N ALA A 536 -13.57 6.76 23.89
CA ALA A 536 -13.39 7.76 24.94
C ALA A 536 -13.48 9.20 24.41
N LEU A 537 -13.42 9.37 23.09
CA LEU A 537 -13.66 10.61 22.34
C LEU A 537 -15.11 10.61 21.86
#